data_AF-A0A7Y9LAK4-F1
#
_entry.id   AF-A0A7Y9LAK4-F1
#
_cell.length_a   1.000
_cell.length_b   1.000
_cell.length_c   1.000
_cell.angle_alpha   90.00
_cell.angle_beta   90.00
_cell.angle_gamma   90.00
#
_symmetry.space_group_name_H-M   'P 1'
#
loop_
_entity.id
_entity.type
_entity.pdbx_description
1 polymer ?
#
loop_
_entity_poly.entity_id
_entity_poly.type
_entity_poly.pdbx_seq_one_letter_code
_entity_poly.pdbx_strand_id
1 'polypeptide(L)'
;MSHRGDPGPTDQSETKPWPKPVRYTLLILLISLVGVGAVYLLYSRGILPIAGPFVAMFLGPLFVWLGLLWRRRRLVRRSRDLVSELQRFEARLDQERRLPAAARSSAASDLSLEQAAEVVRLSGQRLAWGQELSAAEALVELADRAGAQWQAGAPLTVELRRIADRARPLVALGRKDRDPGH
;
A
#
# COMPACT_ATOMS: atom_id res chain seq x y z
N MET A 1 -7.60 -44.42 -42.10
CA MET A 1 -8.90 -43.71 -42.14
C MET A 1 -9.45 -43.64 -40.74
N SER A 2 -9.48 -42.44 -40.16
CA SER A 2 -10.47 -41.96 -39.17
C SER A 2 -10.02 -40.58 -38.69
N HIS A 3 -10.81 -39.58 -39.08
CA HIS A 3 -10.72 -38.18 -38.69
C HIS A 3 -10.64 -38.05 -37.16
N ARG A 4 -9.58 -37.41 -36.66
CA ARG A 4 -9.61 -36.76 -35.35
C ARG A 4 -9.64 -35.27 -35.61
N GLY A 5 -10.82 -34.70 -35.39
CA GLY A 5 -11.09 -33.28 -35.57
C GLY A 5 -10.19 -32.43 -34.69
N ASP A 6 -9.74 -31.33 -35.29
CA ASP A 6 -9.23 -30.16 -34.61
C ASP A 6 -10.18 -29.71 -33.50
N PRO A 7 -9.71 -29.58 -32.25
CA PRO A 7 -10.29 -28.60 -31.36
C PRO A 7 -9.53 -27.30 -31.60
N GLY A 8 -10.02 -26.46 -32.50
CA GLY A 8 -9.72 -25.04 -32.39
C GLY A 8 -10.42 -24.53 -31.12
N PRO A 9 -9.71 -24.02 -30.10
CA PRO A 9 -10.35 -23.16 -29.14
C PRO A 9 -10.32 -21.76 -29.73
N THR A 10 -11.50 -21.26 -30.04
CA THR A 10 -11.78 -19.84 -30.21
C THR A 10 -10.93 -19.02 -29.23
N ASP A 11 -10.06 -18.19 -29.79
CA ASP A 11 -9.37 -17.08 -29.14
C ASP A 11 -10.43 -16.05 -28.74
N GLN A 12 -11.33 -16.45 -27.84
CA GLN A 12 -12.18 -15.53 -27.10
C GLN A 12 -11.23 -14.82 -26.17
N SER A 13 -10.67 -13.73 -26.70
CA SER A 13 -10.06 -12.66 -25.94
C SER A 13 -10.97 -12.41 -24.73
N GLU A 14 -10.62 -13.04 -23.61
CA GLU A 14 -11.32 -12.93 -22.36
C GLU A 14 -11.18 -11.45 -22.00
N THR A 15 -12.22 -10.67 -22.34
CA THR A 15 -12.24 -9.23 -22.19
C THR A 15 -12.33 -8.99 -20.70
N LYS A 16 -11.18 -9.07 -20.04
CA LYS A 16 -11.03 -8.92 -18.61
C LYS A 16 -11.68 -7.58 -18.27
N PRO A 17 -12.81 -7.58 -17.53
CA PRO A 17 -13.51 -6.34 -17.27
C PRO A 17 -12.53 -5.38 -16.62
N TRP A 18 -12.48 -4.17 -17.17
CA TRP A 18 -11.51 -3.16 -16.74
C TRP A 18 -11.57 -3.03 -15.22
N PRO A 19 -10.43 -2.84 -14.53
CA PRO A 19 -10.42 -2.75 -13.09
C PRO A 19 -11.46 -1.73 -12.63
N LYS A 20 -12.29 -2.09 -11.63
CA LYS A 20 -13.34 -1.22 -11.05
C LYS A 20 -12.91 0.26 -10.94
N PRO A 21 -11.73 0.62 -10.40
CA PRO A 21 -11.30 2.02 -10.36
C PRO A 21 -11.25 2.66 -11.76
N VAL A 22 -10.72 1.98 -12.78
CA VAL A 22 -10.64 2.56 -14.13
C VAL A 22 -12.03 2.83 -14.69
N ARG A 23 -12.99 1.92 -14.47
CA ARG A 23 -14.40 2.14 -14.89
C ARG A 23 -15.00 3.37 -14.22
N TYR A 24 -14.83 3.53 -12.91
CA TYR A 24 -15.32 4.71 -12.19
C TYR A 24 -14.60 6.00 -12.60
N THR A 25 -13.28 5.93 -12.86
CA THR A 25 -12.51 7.09 -13.36
C THR A 25 -13.12 7.58 -14.66
N LEU A 26 -13.37 6.65 -15.58
CA LEU A 26 -13.85 6.97 -16.92
C LEU A 26 -15.28 7.53 -16.87
N LEU A 27 -16.12 6.97 -16.00
CA LEU A 27 -17.49 7.43 -15.80
C LEU A 27 -17.54 8.83 -15.18
N ILE A 28 -16.71 9.09 -14.16
CA ILE A 28 -16.58 10.43 -13.55
C ILE A 28 -16.04 11.41 -14.59
N LEU A 29 -15.01 11.03 -15.36
CA LEU A 29 -14.45 11.87 -16.42
C LEU A 29 -15.52 12.23 -17.47
N LEU A 30 -16.33 11.25 -17.90
CA LEU A 30 -17.39 11.46 -18.87
C LEU A 30 -18.46 12.42 -18.34
N ILE A 31 -18.91 12.22 -17.11
CA ILE A 31 -19.90 13.09 -16.45
C ILE A 31 -19.34 14.51 -16.30
N SER A 32 -18.08 14.65 -15.88
CA SER A 32 -17.41 15.94 -15.77
C SER A 32 -17.31 16.63 -17.14
N LEU A 33 -16.99 15.90 -18.20
CA LEU A 33 -16.87 16.46 -19.56
C LEU A 33 -18.22 16.98 -20.08
N VAL A 34 -19.27 16.16 -19.93
CA VAL A 34 -20.64 16.53 -20.35
C VAL A 34 -21.16 17.69 -19.51
N GLY A 35 -20.95 17.67 -18.19
CA GLY A 35 -21.36 18.74 -17.29
C GLY A 35 -20.68 20.06 -17.59
N VAL A 36 -19.35 20.06 -17.77
CA VAL A 36 -18.58 21.26 -18.15
C VAL A 36 -19.02 21.77 -19.53
N GLY A 37 -19.22 20.87 -20.50
CA GLY A 37 -19.72 21.22 -21.83
C GLY A 37 -21.09 21.91 -21.77
N ALA A 38 -22.02 21.38 -20.98
CA ALA A 38 -23.34 21.99 -20.78
C ALA A 38 -23.24 23.38 -20.11
N VAL A 39 -22.42 23.53 -19.07
CA VAL A 39 -22.19 24.82 -18.41
C VAL A 39 -21.64 25.86 -19.39
N TYR A 40 -20.68 25.46 -20.24
CA TYR A 40 -20.11 26.36 -21.25
C TYR A 40 -21.15 26.76 -22.30
N LEU A 41 -22.03 25.83 -22.68
CA LEU A 41 -23.12 26.09 -23.62
C LEU A 41 -24.13 27.09 -23.04
N LEU A 42 -24.53 26.94 -21.77
CA LEU A 42 -25.38 27.90 -21.06
C LEU A 42 -24.71 29.27 -20.88
N TYR A 43 -23.40 29.29 -20.60
CA TYR A 43 -22.63 30.52 -20.50
C TYR A 43 -22.57 31.26 -21.84
N SER A 44 -22.28 30.55 -22.93
CA SER A 44 -22.23 31.13 -24.29
C SER A 44 -23.58 31.68 -24.77
N ARG A 45 -24.70 31.15 -24.26
CA ARG A 45 -26.05 31.66 -24.52
C ARG A 45 -26.46 32.84 -23.63
N GLY A 46 -25.57 33.30 -22.74
CA GLY A 46 -25.84 34.39 -21.82
C GLY A 46 -26.83 34.02 -20.70
N ILE A 47 -27.15 32.73 -20.54
CA ILE A 47 -28.07 32.24 -19.50
C ILE A 47 -27.35 32.21 -18.14
N LEU A 48 -26.05 31.90 -18.15
CA LEU A 48 -25.21 31.89 -16.95
C LEU A 48 -24.28 33.11 -16.94
N PRO A 49 -24.28 33.95 -15.90
CA PRO A 49 -23.40 35.10 -15.80
C PRO A 49 -21.95 34.72 -15.43
N ILE A 50 -21.75 33.60 -14.74
CA ILE A 50 -20.43 33.14 -14.28
C ILE A 50 -20.35 31.61 -14.40
N ALA A 51 -19.44 31.10 -15.22
CA ALA A 51 -19.25 29.66 -15.43
C ALA A 51 -18.38 28.97 -14.34
N GLY A 52 -17.48 29.71 -13.70
CA GLY A 52 -16.44 29.18 -12.80
C GLY A 52 -16.93 28.23 -11.70
N PRO A 53 -17.91 28.61 -10.86
CA PRO A 53 -18.40 27.75 -9.77
C PRO A 53 -19.01 26.44 -10.26
N PHE A 54 -19.73 26.49 -11.38
CA PHE A 54 -20.38 25.32 -11.96
C PHE A 54 -19.37 24.35 -12.57
N VAL A 55 -18.36 24.88 -13.27
CA VAL A 55 -17.22 24.07 -13.76
C VAL A 55 -16.48 23.41 -12.60
N ALA A 56 -16.25 24.14 -11.50
CA ALA A 56 -15.62 23.59 -10.29
C ALA A 56 -16.45 22.47 -9.65
N MET A 57 -17.78 22.56 -9.68
CA MET A 57 -18.67 21.52 -9.14
C MET A 57 -18.53 20.18 -9.88
N PHE A 58 -18.28 20.22 -11.20
CA PHE A 58 -18.08 19.02 -12.00
C PHE A 58 -16.64 18.48 -11.95
N LEU A 59 -15.64 19.36 -11.84
CA LEU A 59 -14.22 18.96 -11.80
C LEU A 59 -13.72 18.62 -10.40
N GLY A 60 -14.27 19.22 -9.35
CA GLY A 60 -13.86 19.01 -7.96
C GLY A 60 -13.84 17.53 -7.54
N PRO A 61 -14.94 16.77 -7.75
CA PRO A 61 -14.98 15.34 -7.47
C PRO A 61 -13.89 14.56 -8.22
N LEU A 62 -13.60 14.92 -9.47
CA LEU A 62 -12.55 14.28 -10.27
C LEU A 62 -11.15 14.49 -9.65
N PHE A 63 -10.83 15.71 -9.22
CA PHE A 63 -9.54 16.02 -8.58
C PHE A 63 -9.37 15.30 -7.24
N VAL A 64 -10.41 15.28 -6.39
CA VAL A 64 -10.40 14.54 -5.12
C VAL A 64 -10.17 13.05 -5.38
N TRP A 65 -10.88 12.50 -6.37
CA TRP A 65 -10.80 11.08 -6.71
C TRP A 65 -9.42 10.71 -7.30
N LEU A 66 -8.84 11.55 -8.17
CA LEU A 66 -7.47 11.38 -8.66
C LEU A 66 -6.45 11.43 -7.52
N GLY A 67 -6.60 12.38 -6.58
CA GLY A 67 -5.74 12.52 -5.41
C GLY A 67 -5.76 11.27 -4.52
N LEU A 68 -6.96 10.74 -4.24
CA LEU A 68 -7.14 9.49 -3.51
C LEU A 68 -6.46 8.31 -4.22
N LEU A 69 -6.58 8.24 -5.55
CA LEU A 69 -5.99 7.16 -6.34
C LEU A 69 -4.47 7.21 -6.36
N TRP A 70 -3.90 8.41 -6.46
CA TRP A 70 -2.47 8.64 -6.32
C TRP A 70 -1.97 8.25 -4.93
N ARG A 71 -2.68 8.67 -3.87
CA ARG A 71 -2.34 8.29 -2.48
C ARG A 71 -2.36 6.76 -2.31
N ARG A 72 -3.41 6.08 -2.81
CA ARG A 72 -3.49 4.61 -2.82
C ARG A 72 -2.35 3.95 -3.59
N ARG A 73 -2.03 4.41 -4.80
CA ARG A 73 -0.91 3.84 -5.59
C ARG A 73 0.41 3.97 -4.86
N ARG A 74 0.67 5.11 -4.23
CA ARG A 74 1.90 5.35 -3.45
C ARG A 74 1.98 4.44 -2.22
N LEU A 75 0.85 4.26 -1.51
CA LEU A 75 0.73 3.33 -0.39
C LEU A 75 1.01 1.89 -0.82
N VAL A 76 0.36 1.42 -1.89
CA VAL A 76 0.51 0.05 -2.41
C VAL A 76 1.95 -0.23 -2.87
N ARG A 77 2.63 0.75 -3.47
CA ARG A 77 4.05 0.59 -3.82
C ARG A 77 4.91 0.45 -2.58
N ARG A 78 4.75 1.35 -1.60
CA ARG A 78 5.50 1.28 -0.34
C ARG A 78 5.23 0.00 0.45
N SER A 79 3.98 -0.46 0.49
CA SER A 79 3.64 -1.70 1.18
C SER A 79 4.27 -2.92 0.50
N ARG A 80 4.30 -2.97 -0.83
CA ARG A 80 5.03 -4.02 -1.57
C ARG A 80 6.52 -4.00 -1.28
N ASP A 81 7.14 -2.82 -1.31
CA ASP A 81 8.57 -2.69 -1.01
C ASP A 81 8.86 -3.19 0.41
N LEU A 82 8.07 -2.77 1.40
CA LEU A 82 8.17 -3.25 2.78
C LEU A 82 7.97 -4.76 2.92
N VAL A 83 6.97 -5.34 2.24
CA VAL A 83 6.76 -6.80 2.25
C VAL A 83 7.99 -7.54 1.74
N SER A 84 8.61 -7.06 0.65
CA SER A 84 9.82 -7.68 0.12
C SER A 84 11.02 -7.58 1.08
N GLU A 85 11.11 -6.49 1.84
CA GLU A 85 12.15 -6.32 2.86
C GLU A 85 11.91 -7.20 4.08
N LEU A 86 10.66 -7.32 4.52
CA LEU A 86 10.29 -8.21 5.62
C LEU A 86 10.60 -9.67 5.30
N GLN A 87 10.34 -10.13 4.07
CA GLN A 87 10.69 -11.49 3.65
C GLN A 87 12.20 -11.74 3.70
N ARG A 88 13.01 -10.77 3.27
CA ARG A 88 14.49 -10.87 3.37
C ARG A 88 14.96 -10.84 4.82
N PHE A 89 14.32 -10.04 5.65
CA PHE A 89 14.63 -9.93 7.07
C PHE A 89 14.23 -11.20 7.84
N GLU A 90 13.10 -11.81 7.51
CA GLU A 90 12.65 -13.10 8.06
C GLU A 90 13.68 -14.20 7.77
N ALA A 91 14.20 -14.26 6.54
CA ALA A 91 15.27 -15.21 6.20
C ALA A 91 16.54 -15.00 7.03
N ARG A 92 16.90 -13.75 7.35
CA ARG A 92 18.05 -13.43 8.22
C ARG A 92 17.79 -13.77 9.68
N LEU A 93 16.57 -13.54 10.17
CA LEU A 93 16.13 -13.98 11.50
C LEU A 93 16.25 -15.51 11.63
N ASP A 94 15.77 -16.25 10.64
CA ASP A 94 15.87 -17.71 10.64
C ASP A 94 17.31 -18.21 10.59
N GLN A 95 18.19 -17.51 9.85
CA GLN A 95 19.62 -17.81 9.87
C GLN A 95 20.22 -17.60 11.26
N GLU A 96 19.92 -16.47 11.92
CA GLU A 96 20.41 -16.16 13.26
C GLU A 96 19.90 -17.16 14.31
N ARG A 97 18.64 -17.63 14.19
CA ARG A 97 18.04 -18.64 15.07
C ARG A 97 18.73 -20.00 14.98
N ARG A 98 19.21 -20.39 13.80
CA ARG A 98 19.94 -21.65 13.60
C ARG A 98 21.33 -21.63 14.22
N LEU A 99 21.88 -20.45 14.51
CA LEU A 99 23.16 -20.34 15.19
C LEU A 99 23.01 -20.64 16.68
N PRO A 100 24.02 -21.30 17.29
CA PRO A 100 24.07 -21.44 18.75
C PRO A 100 24.19 -20.06 19.39
N ALA A 101 23.63 -19.88 20.59
CA ALA A 101 23.52 -18.57 21.25
C ALA A 101 24.87 -17.81 21.35
N ALA A 102 25.98 -18.52 21.58
CA ALA A 102 27.32 -17.94 21.67
C ALA A 102 27.87 -17.39 20.34
N ALA A 103 27.31 -17.81 19.20
CA ALA A 103 27.75 -17.39 17.86
C ALA A 103 26.83 -16.32 17.24
N ARG A 104 25.81 -15.86 17.96
CA ARG A 104 24.86 -14.86 17.46
C ARG A 104 25.44 -13.46 17.53
N SER A 105 25.32 -12.74 16.43
CA SER A 105 25.71 -11.34 16.31
C SER A 105 24.75 -10.40 17.05
N SER A 106 23.50 -10.79 17.20
CA SER A 106 22.46 -9.99 17.85
C SER A 106 22.47 -10.08 19.38
N ALA A 107 23.18 -11.05 19.96
CA ALA A 107 23.08 -11.45 21.37
C ALA A 107 21.64 -11.73 21.85
N ALA A 108 20.71 -11.93 20.92
CA ALA A 108 19.29 -12.09 21.19
C ALA A 108 18.97 -13.48 21.75
N SER A 109 18.03 -13.51 22.71
CA SER A 109 17.48 -14.77 23.23
C SER A 109 16.60 -15.46 22.19
N ASP A 110 16.47 -16.78 22.28
CA ASP A 110 15.61 -17.59 21.39
C ASP A 110 14.18 -17.07 21.35
N LEU A 111 13.62 -16.80 22.55
CA LEU A 111 12.28 -16.25 22.70
C LEU A 111 12.12 -14.91 21.97
N SER A 112 13.12 -14.02 22.07
CA SER A 112 13.05 -12.71 21.42
C SER A 112 13.13 -12.83 19.88
N LEU A 113 13.94 -13.76 19.37
CA LEU A 113 14.04 -14.03 17.94
C LEU A 113 12.77 -14.68 17.38
N GLU A 114 12.14 -15.57 18.14
CA GLU A 114 10.88 -16.21 17.76
C GLU A 114 9.72 -15.19 17.72
N GLN A 115 9.60 -14.36 18.76
CA GLN A 115 8.62 -13.27 18.79
C GLN A 115 8.85 -12.28 17.65
N ALA A 116 10.11 -11.96 17.32
CA ALA A 116 10.43 -11.09 16.20
C ALA A 116 10.01 -11.71 14.86
N ALA A 117 10.31 -12.99 14.65
CA ALA A 117 9.91 -13.71 13.43
C ALA A 117 8.38 -13.74 13.28
N GLU A 118 7.64 -13.99 14.36
CA GLU A 118 6.18 -13.98 14.34
C GLU A 118 5.62 -12.60 13.97
N VAL A 119 6.11 -11.54 14.61
CA VAL A 119 5.66 -10.17 14.32
C VAL A 119 5.98 -9.77 12.88
N VAL A 120 7.17 -10.11 12.37
CA VAL A 120 7.58 -9.84 10.98
C VAL A 120 6.66 -10.56 9.99
N ARG A 121 6.40 -11.85 10.21
CA ARG A 121 5.51 -12.67 9.36
C ARG A 121 4.08 -12.13 9.36
N LEU A 122 3.50 -11.86 10.54
CA LEU A 122 2.16 -11.31 10.68
C LEU A 122 2.05 -9.91 10.05
N SER A 123 3.07 -9.06 10.22
CA SER A 123 3.10 -7.72 9.62
C SER A 123 3.20 -7.78 8.09
N GLY A 124 3.97 -8.73 7.54
CA GLY A 124 4.01 -8.98 6.11
C GLY A 124 2.65 -9.39 5.53
N GLN A 125 1.92 -10.28 6.22
CA GLN A 125 0.57 -10.68 5.83
C GLN A 125 -0.43 -9.50 5.92
N ARG A 126 -0.38 -8.73 7.00
CA ARG A 126 -1.21 -7.52 7.18
C ARG A 126 -0.97 -6.49 6.08
N LEU A 127 0.28 -6.24 5.70
CA LEU A 127 0.61 -5.36 4.58
C LEU A 127 0.05 -5.87 3.24
N ALA A 128 0.09 -7.18 3.01
CA ALA A 128 -0.48 -7.79 1.80
C ALA A 128 -2.01 -7.63 1.74
N TRP A 129 -2.70 -7.64 2.89
CA TRP A 129 -4.15 -7.42 2.99
C TRP A 129 -4.58 -5.94 3.11
N GLY A 130 -3.65 -4.98 3.01
CA GLY A 130 -3.98 -3.56 3.08
C GLY A 130 -4.30 -3.08 4.51
N GLN A 131 -3.70 -3.71 5.52
CA GLN A 131 -3.72 -3.26 6.91
C GLN A 131 -2.38 -2.59 7.23
N GLU A 132 -2.01 -1.54 6.48
CA GLU A 132 -0.68 -0.95 6.56
C GLU A 132 -0.39 -0.28 7.91
N LEU A 133 -1.42 0.31 8.54
CA LEU A 133 -1.26 1.01 9.82
C LEU A 133 -0.88 0.05 10.96
N SER A 134 -1.66 -1.01 11.15
CA SER A 134 -1.42 -1.98 12.23
C SER A 134 -0.13 -2.77 12.03
N ALA A 135 0.23 -3.06 10.77
CA ALA A 135 1.52 -3.65 10.45
C ALA A 135 2.67 -2.69 10.79
N ALA A 136 2.56 -1.41 10.41
CA ALA A 136 3.59 -0.43 10.69
C ALA A 136 3.76 -0.17 12.20
N GLU A 137 2.67 -0.09 12.96
CA GLU A 137 2.70 0.05 14.43
C GLU A 137 3.44 -1.13 15.07
N ALA A 138 3.11 -2.37 14.69
CA ALA A 138 3.74 -3.57 15.23
C ALA A 138 5.25 -3.65 14.91
N LEU A 139 5.67 -3.22 13.71
CA LEU A 139 7.07 -3.17 13.32
C LEU A 139 7.87 -2.12 14.09
N VAL A 140 7.27 -0.96 14.35
CA VAL A 140 7.90 0.09 15.17
C VAL A 140 8.05 -0.39 16.62
N GLU A 141 7.01 -0.97 17.20
CA GLU A 141 7.06 -1.52 18.56
C GLU A 141 8.08 -2.67 18.69
N LEU A 142 8.19 -3.52 17.67
CA LEU A 142 9.21 -4.56 17.63
C LEU A 142 10.63 -3.96 17.60
N ALA A 143 10.86 -2.94 16.78
CA ALA A 143 12.17 -2.29 16.69
C ALA A 143 12.57 -1.58 17.99
N ASP A 144 11.60 -0.99 18.70
CA ASP A 144 11.86 -0.36 20.00
C ASP A 144 12.22 -1.41 21.06
N ARG A 145 11.48 -2.54 21.12
CA ARG A 145 11.78 -3.66 22.03
C ARG A 145 13.14 -4.30 21.72
N ALA A 146 13.39 -4.60 20.45
CA ALA A 146 14.68 -5.15 19.99
C ALA A 146 15.82 -4.16 20.25
N GLY A 147 15.57 -2.85 20.13
CA GLY A 147 16.56 -1.83 20.43
C GLY A 147 17.02 -1.80 21.89
N ALA A 148 16.22 -2.30 22.82
CA ALA A 148 16.55 -2.44 24.24
C ALA A 148 17.17 -3.79 24.59
N GLN A 149 16.83 -4.86 23.85
CA GLN A 149 17.19 -6.23 24.19
C GLN A 149 18.34 -6.80 23.35
N TRP A 150 18.52 -6.32 22.12
CA TRP A 150 19.51 -6.82 21.19
C TRP A 150 20.73 -5.91 21.15
N GLN A 151 21.86 -6.45 20.72
CA GLN A 151 23.07 -5.67 20.54
C GLN A 151 22.86 -4.58 19.48
N ALA A 152 23.05 -3.32 19.85
CA ALA A 152 22.69 -2.16 19.04
C ALA A 152 23.43 -2.06 17.69
N GLY A 153 24.67 -2.54 17.63
CA GLY A 153 25.50 -2.56 16.42
C GLY A 153 25.31 -3.81 15.56
N ALA A 154 24.50 -4.77 15.99
CA ALA A 154 24.31 -6.00 15.23
C ALA A 154 23.60 -5.70 13.90
N PRO A 155 24.02 -6.36 12.78
CA PRO A 155 23.39 -6.16 11.47
C PRO A 155 21.87 -6.34 11.50
N LEU A 156 21.39 -7.33 12.26
CA LEU A 156 19.99 -7.65 12.45
C LEU A 156 19.22 -6.49 13.12
N THR A 157 19.77 -5.91 14.19
CA THR A 157 19.17 -4.79 14.92
C THR A 157 19.13 -3.51 14.07
N VAL A 158 20.20 -3.24 13.32
CA VAL A 158 20.29 -2.08 12.41
C VAL A 158 19.28 -2.19 11.28
N GLU A 159 19.14 -3.38 10.70
CA GLU A 159 18.18 -3.62 9.63
C GLU A 159 16.73 -3.50 10.12
N LEU A 160 16.41 -4.04 11.29
CA LEU A 160 15.09 -3.89 11.91
C LEU A 160 14.74 -2.41 12.15
N ARG A 161 15.68 -1.61 12.66
CA ARG A 161 15.52 -0.16 12.82
C ARG A 161 15.26 0.53 11.48
N ARG A 162 16.00 0.16 10.43
CA ARG A 162 15.80 0.72 9.08
C ARG A 162 14.40 0.38 8.53
N ILE A 163 13.91 -0.83 8.75
CA ILE A 163 12.56 -1.24 8.35
C ILE A 163 11.51 -0.43 9.12
N ALA A 164 11.68 -0.29 10.45
CA ALA A 164 10.80 0.52 11.28
C ALA A 164 10.79 2.00 10.87
N ASP A 165 11.94 2.59 10.53
CA ASP A 165 12.03 3.96 10.05
C ASP A 165 11.23 4.19 8.75
N ARG A 166 11.18 3.17 7.88
CA ARG A 166 10.35 3.22 6.67
C ARG A 166 8.87 3.00 6.97
N ALA A 167 8.54 2.32 8.06
CA ALA A 167 7.18 2.11 8.53
C ALA A 167 6.62 3.34 9.27
N ARG A 168 7.45 4.12 9.99
CA ARG A 168 7.04 5.31 10.77
C ARG A 168 6.16 6.32 10.02
N PRO A 169 6.43 6.68 8.74
CA PRO A 169 5.54 7.55 7.98
C PRO A 169 4.12 7.00 7.80
N LEU A 170 3.93 5.69 7.79
CA LEU A 170 2.60 5.06 7.69
C LEU A 170 1.82 5.21 9.01
N VAL A 171 2.52 5.10 10.15
CA VAL A 171 1.95 5.33 11.47
C VAL A 171 1.53 6.79 11.64
N ALA A 172 2.38 7.74 11.23
CA ALA A 172 2.09 9.16 11.29
C ALA A 172 0.82 9.55 10.49
N LEU A 173 0.60 8.90 9.35
CA LEU A 173 -0.59 9.10 8.53
C LEU A 173 -1.87 8.62 9.25
N GLY A 174 -1.84 7.48 9.93
CA GLY A 174 -3.02 6.97 10.64
C GLY A 174 -3.32 7.69 11.96
N ARG A 175 -2.31 8.22 12.65
CA ARG A 175 -2.54 9.07 13.84
C ARG A 175 -3.24 10.37 13.49
N LYS A 176 -2.86 11.01 12.38
CA LYS A 176 -3.52 12.22 11.88
C LYS A 176 -4.98 11.99 11.46
N ASP A 177 -5.31 10.79 11.00
CA ASP A 177 -6.68 10.41 10.64
C ASP A 177 -7.52 10.01 11.90
N ARG A 178 -6.89 9.62 13.01
CA ARG A 178 -7.55 9.33 14.31
C ARG A 178 -7.77 10.56 15.19
N ASP A 179 -6.91 11.58 15.07
CA ASP A 179 -7.02 12.86 15.76
C ASP A 179 -7.17 14.00 14.73
N PRO A 180 -8.38 14.26 14.20
CA PRO A 180 -8.60 15.37 13.27
C PRO A 180 -8.57 16.75 13.96
N GLY A 181 -8.33 16.81 15.27
CA GLY A 181 -8.38 18.02 16.08
C GLY A 181 -7.05 18.71 16.28
N HIS A 182 -6.52 19.35 15.23
CA HIS A 182 -5.69 20.56 15.30
C HIS A 182 -5.72 21.31 13.97
#